data_AF-A0AAD9P950-F1
#
_entry.id   AF-A0AAD9P950-F1
#
_cell.length_a   1.000
_cell.length_b   1.000
_cell.length_c   1.000
_cell.angle_alpha   90.00
_cell.angle_beta   90.00
_cell.angle_gamma   90.00
#
_symmetry.space_group_name_H-M   'P 1'
#
loop_
_entity.id
_entity.type
_entity.pdbx_description
1 polymer ?
#
loop_
_entity_poly.entity_id
_entity_poly.type
_entity_poly.pdbx_seq_one_letter_code
_entity_poly.pdbx_strand_id
1 'polypeptide(L)'
;MDRDTIRHRSTGQSASGGGDEKQTKNVADEPEEETGDAGWSTLIRVLAGVIVTFVFIPGLLLLLVSLTVPAPINPVMISVADPPKLEGALEVNDLLTRGERLFENEIWGPESIVFHKGHMYTGTHDGKIIDIKDGKMSVLATLGKPPCGTGRPENEPTCGRPAGVRMHEGSLYVIDTYLGLFKISLETGKSELLLSEIDGEKPMLLNNLDIDSNGIIYLTDSSVKWQSNQTLYSLLEGSGDGRLIRFDPHKNVTEELIGGLHFANGVQLSPDEDFVLVAESTYHRILRYYLKGSKKGQVDTFVENLPGLPDNIRPSSGGGYWLCDALPREPGFSTFDFLASRPWIRKLLTQLFSINTMVKFLAQSTVVYELNSQGEIVRSFWDVHQGRLGGCSEVNEHDGVLYTGSFHSPFIGKFDLKKMKKA
;
A
#
# COMPACT_ATOMS: atom_id res chain seq x y z
N MET A 1 3.43 91.92 58.01
CA MET A 1 4.69 91.54 58.67
C MET A 1 5.70 91.34 57.55
N ASP A 2 6.11 92.43 56.91
CA ASP A 2 7.21 93.34 57.32
C ASP A 2 8.40 92.99 56.42
N ARG A 3 8.68 93.74 55.35
CA ARG A 3 9.37 95.05 55.38
C ARG A 3 10.44 95.07 56.47
N ASP A 4 11.71 94.96 56.09
CA ASP A 4 12.49 96.20 55.96
C ASP A 4 13.89 96.02 55.36
N THR A 5 14.28 97.14 54.78
CA THR A 5 15.50 97.46 54.05
C THR A 5 16.49 98.08 55.05
N ILE A 6 17.81 98.02 54.81
CA ILE A 6 18.86 99.04 55.14
C ILE A 6 20.21 98.44 54.67
N ARG A 7 20.78 98.83 53.51
CA ARG A 7 21.73 99.94 53.23
C ARG A 7 22.95 100.04 54.16
N HIS A 8 24.14 99.74 53.63
CA HIS A 8 25.33 100.57 53.82
C HIS A 8 26.16 100.67 52.54
N ARG A 9 26.76 101.84 52.35
CA ARG A 9 27.34 102.40 51.11
C ARG A 9 28.87 102.46 51.26
N SER A 10 29.57 102.15 50.16
CA SER A 10 30.72 102.90 49.59
C SER A 10 32.06 103.00 50.34
N THR A 11 33.13 102.43 49.76
CA THR A 11 34.25 103.12 49.06
C THR A 11 35.34 102.06 48.76
N GLY A 12 35.72 101.81 47.51
CA GLY A 12 36.83 102.53 46.86
C GLY A 12 37.16 101.94 45.48
N GLN A 13 37.29 102.85 44.51
CA GLN A 13 37.95 102.77 43.20
C GLN A 13 39.43 102.33 43.35
N SER A 14 40.21 101.84 42.39
CA SER A 14 40.16 101.72 40.92
C SER A 14 41.42 100.95 40.47
N ALA A 15 41.33 100.11 39.44
CA ALA A 15 42.27 100.06 38.30
C ALA A 15 41.78 99.05 37.23
N SER A 16 41.36 99.61 36.09
CA SER A 16 41.25 99.00 34.76
C SER A 16 42.61 98.46 34.27
N GLY A 17 42.76 97.52 33.34
CA GLY A 17 41.92 96.80 32.37
C GLY A 17 42.89 95.80 31.66
N GLY A 18 42.57 94.93 30.74
CA GLY A 18 41.37 94.51 30.01
C GLY A 18 41.77 93.27 29.20
N GLY A 19 40.82 92.61 28.54
CA GLY A 19 41.12 91.52 27.58
C GLY A 19 40.09 90.40 27.64
N ASP A 20 39.28 90.33 26.59
CA ASP A 20 38.17 89.43 26.31
C ASP A 20 38.52 87.93 26.33
N GLU A 21 37.58 87.07 26.74
CA GLU A 21 36.82 86.21 25.81
C GLU A 21 35.86 85.28 26.56
N LYS A 22 34.59 85.31 26.14
CA LYS A 22 33.56 84.33 26.49
C LYS A 22 33.82 83.05 25.72
N GLN A 23 33.80 81.89 26.39
CA GLN A 23 33.24 80.70 25.75
C GLN A 23 32.63 79.72 26.75
N THR A 24 31.47 79.25 26.32
CA THR A 24 30.43 78.47 26.98
C THR A 24 30.88 77.05 27.34
N LYS A 25 30.46 76.58 28.51
CA LYS A 25 30.56 75.15 28.91
C LYS A 25 29.68 74.32 27.97
N ASN A 26 30.30 73.49 27.13
CA ASN A 26 29.63 72.40 26.43
C ASN A 26 29.40 71.25 27.43
N VAL A 27 28.14 70.86 27.58
CA VAL A 27 27.74 69.56 28.13
C VAL A 27 28.17 68.51 27.11
N ALA A 28 28.86 67.47 27.57
CA ALA A 28 29.25 66.35 26.74
C ALA A 28 28.02 65.51 26.40
N ASP A 29 27.72 65.37 25.10
CA ASP A 29 26.86 64.30 24.60
C ASP A 29 27.67 63.00 24.66
N GLU A 30 27.15 62.00 25.39
CA GLU A 30 27.60 60.61 25.26
C GLU A 30 27.22 60.10 23.86
N PRO A 31 28.06 59.31 23.19
CA PRO A 31 27.69 58.70 21.92
C PRO A 31 26.66 57.60 22.19
N GLU A 32 25.43 57.76 21.69
CA GLU A 32 24.50 56.64 21.57
C GLU A 32 25.11 55.57 20.66
N GLU A 33 25.30 54.37 21.22
CA GLU A 33 25.83 53.21 20.53
C GLU A 33 24.75 52.65 19.56
N GLU A 34 24.66 53.19 18.34
CA GLU A 34 23.84 52.63 17.24
C GLU A 34 24.43 51.32 16.67
N THR A 35 24.68 50.32 17.51
CA THR A 35 25.27 49.02 17.06
C THR A 35 24.30 47.85 17.13
N GLY A 36 23.05 48.07 17.52
CA GLY A 36 22.01 47.03 17.59
C GLY A 36 21.21 46.82 16.29
N ASP A 37 20.71 47.88 15.66
CA ASP A 37 19.59 47.78 14.71
C ASP A 37 19.98 47.30 13.29
N ALA A 38 21.22 47.59 12.86
CA ALA A 38 21.75 47.17 11.56
C ALA A 38 21.98 45.65 11.47
N GLY A 39 22.39 45.01 12.57
CA GLY A 39 22.59 43.55 12.62
C GLY A 39 21.27 42.77 12.59
N TRP A 40 20.27 43.26 13.34
CA TRP A 40 18.93 42.66 13.38
C TRP A 40 18.18 42.80 12.05
N SER A 41 18.26 43.98 11.42
CA SER A 41 17.62 44.20 10.11
C SER A 41 18.24 43.36 8.98
N THR A 42 19.57 43.16 8.98
CA THR A 42 20.23 42.24 8.02
C THR A 42 19.86 40.78 8.29
N LEU A 43 19.83 40.34 9.55
CA LEU A 43 19.40 38.98 9.91
C LEU A 43 17.96 38.70 9.47
N ILE A 44 17.03 39.65 9.68
CA ILE A 44 15.63 39.54 9.25
C ILE A 44 15.53 39.45 7.72
N ARG A 45 16.31 40.23 6.97
CA ARG A 45 16.32 40.17 5.50
C ARG A 45 16.88 38.85 4.98
N VAL A 46 17.92 38.32 5.61
CA VAL A 46 18.48 37.00 5.26
C VAL A 46 17.46 35.90 5.56
N LEU A 47 16.84 35.90 6.74
CA LEU A 47 15.80 34.95 7.11
C LEU A 47 14.58 35.04 6.20
N ALA A 48 14.13 36.24 5.85
CA ALA A 48 13.04 36.46 4.90
C ALA A 48 13.41 35.95 3.50
N GLY A 49 14.63 36.22 3.03
CA GLY A 49 15.14 35.69 1.77
C GLY A 49 15.17 34.16 1.75
N VAL A 50 15.64 33.54 2.84
CA VAL A 50 15.63 32.08 3.01
C VAL A 50 14.21 31.53 3.00
N ILE A 51 13.27 32.14 3.73
CA ILE A 51 11.86 31.72 3.75
C ILE A 51 11.23 31.84 2.35
N VAL A 52 11.47 32.95 1.64
CA VAL A 52 10.94 33.14 0.29
C VAL A 52 11.50 32.08 -0.66
N THR A 53 12.81 31.88 -0.65
CA THR A 53 13.49 30.95 -1.58
C THR A 53 13.18 29.48 -1.28
N PHE A 54 13.14 29.06 -0.02
CA PHE A 54 13.02 27.65 0.35
C PHE A 54 11.61 27.23 0.78
N VAL A 55 10.69 28.17 1.05
CA VAL A 55 9.31 27.86 1.45
C VAL A 55 8.30 28.44 0.48
N PHE A 56 8.35 29.75 0.22
CA PHE A 56 7.30 30.40 -0.57
C PHE A 56 7.36 30.04 -2.05
N ILE A 57 8.55 30.12 -2.69
CA ILE A 57 8.71 29.78 -4.10
C ILE A 57 8.36 28.30 -4.36
N PRO A 58 8.90 27.31 -3.61
CA PRO A 58 8.50 25.91 -3.79
C PRO A 58 7.02 25.68 -3.49
N GLY A 59 6.47 26.30 -2.44
CA GLY A 59 5.05 26.21 -2.11
C GLY A 59 4.15 26.74 -3.23
N LEU A 60 4.51 27.88 -3.81
CA LEU A 60 3.80 28.46 -4.96
C LEU A 60 3.90 27.55 -6.19
N LEU A 61 5.08 26.98 -6.47
CA LEU A 61 5.26 26.02 -7.57
C LEU A 61 4.41 24.77 -7.37
N LEU A 62 4.38 24.20 -6.17
CA LEU A 62 3.54 23.04 -5.84
C LEU A 62 2.05 23.37 -5.97
N LEU A 63 1.64 24.57 -5.55
CA LEU A 63 0.27 25.05 -5.74
C LEU A 63 -0.07 25.18 -7.24
N LEU A 64 0.82 25.76 -8.03
CA LEU A 64 0.64 25.87 -9.48
C LEU A 64 0.53 24.50 -10.15
N VAL A 65 1.39 23.54 -9.79
CA VAL A 65 1.28 22.15 -10.26
C VAL A 65 -0.07 21.56 -9.86
N SER A 66 -0.47 21.69 -8.59
CA SER A 66 -1.73 21.15 -8.08
C SER A 66 -2.96 21.69 -8.82
N LEU A 67 -2.91 22.92 -9.33
CA LEU A 67 -4.00 23.59 -10.02
C LEU A 67 -3.99 23.37 -11.55
N THR A 68 -2.81 23.18 -12.16
CA THR A 68 -2.66 23.18 -13.63
C THR A 68 -2.40 21.80 -14.23
N VAL A 69 -1.78 20.88 -13.49
CA VAL A 69 -1.52 19.51 -13.96
C VAL A 69 -2.72 18.64 -13.57
N PRO A 70 -3.37 17.94 -14.51
CA PRO A 70 -4.44 17.01 -14.14
C PRO A 70 -3.87 15.85 -13.32
N ALA A 71 -4.53 15.50 -12.21
CA ALA A 71 -4.17 14.29 -11.46
C ALA A 71 -4.88 13.08 -12.09
N PRO A 72 -4.21 11.91 -12.21
CA PRO A 72 -4.84 10.71 -12.72
C PRO A 72 -5.91 10.16 -11.75
N ILE A 73 -5.76 10.44 -10.45
CA ILE A 73 -6.63 9.95 -9.38
C ILE A 73 -7.51 11.06 -8.78
N ASN A 74 -8.66 10.65 -8.23
CA ASN A 74 -9.54 11.45 -7.37
C ASN A 74 -9.59 10.85 -5.96
N PRO A 75 -8.54 11.04 -5.13
CA PRO A 75 -8.39 10.30 -3.90
C PRO A 75 -9.46 10.64 -2.87
N VAL A 76 -10.00 9.62 -2.23
CA VAL A 76 -10.96 9.75 -1.12
C VAL A 76 -10.24 9.62 0.22
N MET A 77 -10.77 10.23 1.28
CA MET A 77 -10.20 10.06 2.61
C MET A 77 -10.40 8.61 3.08
N ILE A 78 -9.31 7.97 3.51
CA ILE A 78 -9.34 6.64 4.10
C ILE A 78 -9.12 6.82 5.60
N SER A 79 -10.04 6.31 6.41
CA SER A 79 -9.97 6.36 7.87
C SER A 79 -9.67 4.98 8.41
N VAL A 80 -8.42 4.75 8.79
CA VAL A 80 -7.94 3.49 9.37
C VAL A 80 -7.48 3.73 10.80
N ALA A 81 -7.58 2.70 11.63
CA ALA A 81 -6.99 2.74 12.96
C ALA A 81 -5.46 2.84 12.89
N ASP A 82 -4.85 3.34 13.95
CA ASP A 82 -3.40 3.32 14.10
C ASP A 82 -2.88 1.87 13.93
N PRO A 83 -1.71 1.68 13.29
CA PRO A 83 -1.13 0.35 13.10
C PRO A 83 -1.10 -0.48 14.39
N PRO A 84 -1.38 -1.80 14.32
CA PRO A 84 -1.32 -2.65 15.50
C PRO A 84 0.07 -2.62 16.11
N LYS A 85 0.15 -2.78 17.43
CA LYS A 85 1.44 -2.96 18.10
C LYS A 85 2.08 -4.26 17.61
N LEU A 86 3.32 -4.17 17.17
CA LEU A 86 4.11 -5.30 16.68
C LEU A 86 4.73 -6.07 17.87
N GLU A 87 3.86 -6.64 18.70
CA GLU A 87 4.20 -7.38 19.92
C GLU A 87 3.55 -8.78 19.88
N GLY A 88 4.06 -9.71 20.72
CA GLY A 88 3.51 -11.06 20.82
C GLY A 88 3.54 -11.82 19.49
N ALA A 89 2.38 -12.21 18.98
CA ALA A 89 2.24 -12.93 17.71
C ALA A 89 2.72 -12.10 16.50
N LEU A 90 2.68 -10.77 16.60
CA LEU A 90 3.11 -9.82 15.57
C LEU A 90 4.55 -9.31 15.75
N GLU A 91 5.26 -9.78 16.77
CA GLU A 91 6.63 -9.33 17.02
C GLU A 91 7.54 -9.57 15.80
N VAL A 92 8.12 -8.46 15.33
CA VAL A 92 8.98 -8.39 14.14
C VAL A 92 10.16 -9.35 14.28
N ASN A 93 10.46 -10.03 13.18
CA ASN A 93 11.59 -10.94 13.07
C ASN A 93 12.17 -10.93 11.65
N ASP A 94 13.13 -11.80 11.35
CA ASP A 94 13.66 -12.00 10.00
C ASP A 94 13.54 -13.48 9.58
N LEU A 95 12.55 -14.21 10.10
CA LEU A 95 12.44 -15.64 9.84
C LEU A 95 12.22 -15.93 8.35
N LEU A 96 11.53 -15.07 7.62
CA LEU A 96 11.34 -15.21 6.17
C LEU A 96 12.66 -15.13 5.40
N THR A 97 13.71 -14.50 5.94
CA THR A 97 15.02 -14.47 5.27
C THR A 97 15.71 -15.83 5.20
N ARG A 98 15.22 -16.83 5.96
CA ARG A 98 15.73 -18.22 5.97
C ARG A 98 15.15 -19.09 4.84
N GLY A 99 14.21 -18.56 4.06
CA GLY A 99 13.58 -19.29 2.96
C GLY A 99 14.47 -19.49 1.73
N GLU A 100 14.03 -20.42 0.90
CA GLU A 100 14.61 -20.68 -0.42
C GLU A 100 13.85 -19.86 -1.48
N ARG A 101 14.57 -19.38 -2.50
CA ARG A 101 13.98 -18.81 -3.72
C ARG A 101 14.07 -19.86 -4.83
N LEU A 102 12.92 -20.40 -5.22
CA LEU A 102 12.83 -21.40 -6.28
C LEU A 102 12.73 -20.73 -7.64
N PHE A 103 13.40 -21.30 -8.64
CA PHE A 103 13.33 -20.87 -10.05
C PHE A 103 13.71 -19.39 -10.24
N GLU A 104 14.71 -18.94 -9.49
CA GLU A 104 15.12 -17.53 -9.48
C GLU A 104 15.57 -17.07 -10.87
N ASN A 105 14.91 -16.04 -11.40
CA ASN A 105 15.03 -15.49 -12.76
C ASN A 105 14.52 -16.40 -13.89
N GLU A 106 13.93 -17.55 -13.55
CA GLU A 106 13.33 -18.48 -14.53
C GLU A 106 11.79 -18.40 -14.56
N ILE A 107 11.18 -17.94 -13.48
CA ILE A 107 9.73 -17.66 -13.37
C ILE A 107 9.51 -16.21 -12.95
N TRP A 108 8.44 -15.55 -13.42
CA TRP A 108 8.21 -14.14 -13.15
C TRP A 108 6.77 -13.84 -12.73
N GLY A 109 6.65 -13.26 -11.54
CA GLY A 109 5.42 -12.96 -10.81
C GLY A 109 4.41 -14.11 -10.76
N PRO A 110 4.80 -15.26 -10.17
CA PRO A 110 3.88 -16.34 -9.82
C PRO A 110 2.96 -15.92 -8.68
N GLU A 111 1.77 -15.42 -9.00
CA GLU A 111 0.93 -14.70 -8.05
C GLU A 111 0.12 -15.62 -7.12
N SER A 112 -0.36 -16.74 -7.65
CA SER A 112 -1.15 -17.73 -6.92
C SER A 112 -0.71 -19.14 -7.29
N ILE A 113 -0.69 -20.03 -6.29
CA ILE A 113 -0.08 -21.36 -6.36
C ILE A 113 -1.10 -22.39 -5.90
N VAL A 114 -1.20 -23.50 -6.63
CA VAL A 114 -1.99 -24.67 -6.18
C VAL A 114 -1.21 -25.96 -6.39
N PHE A 115 -1.42 -26.92 -5.48
CA PHE A 115 -0.84 -28.26 -5.58
C PHE A 115 -1.91 -29.28 -5.93
N HIS A 116 -1.59 -30.20 -6.84
CA HIS A 116 -2.45 -31.33 -7.16
C HIS A 116 -1.63 -32.53 -7.65
N LYS A 117 -1.79 -33.69 -7.00
CA LYS A 117 -1.14 -34.96 -7.39
C LYS A 117 0.39 -34.85 -7.59
N GLY A 118 1.07 -34.07 -6.74
CA GLY A 118 2.52 -33.86 -6.80
C GLY A 118 2.98 -32.85 -7.86
N HIS A 119 2.06 -32.17 -8.52
CA HIS A 119 2.32 -31.03 -9.38
C HIS A 119 2.02 -29.72 -8.64
N MET A 120 2.78 -28.69 -8.94
CA MET A 120 2.53 -27.30 -8.54
C MET A 120 2.16 -26.50 -9.78
N TYR A 121 1.04 -25.77 -9.72
CA TYR A 121 0.57 -24.92 -10.81
C TYR A 121 0.56 -23.46 -10.39
N THR A 122 0.98 -22.57 -11.29
CA THR A 122 0.96 -21.13 -11.06
C THR A 122 0.88 -20.34 -12.37
N GLY A 123 0.46 -19.09 -12.31
CA GLY A 123 0.47 -18.15 -13.42
C GLY A 123 1.79 -17.40 -13.57
N THR A 124 2.00 -16.69 -14.68
CA THR A 124 3.16 -15.79 -14.86
C THR A 124 2.75 -14.46 -15.48
N HIS A 125 3.65 -13.46 -15.37
CA HIS A 125 3.51 -12.11 -15.94
C HIS A 125 3.10 -12.06 -17.41
N ASP A 126 3.48 -13.07 -18.19
CA ASP A 126 3.27 -13.13 -19.63
C ASP A 126 2.10 -14.03 -20.04
N GLY A 127 1.16 -14.30 -19.12
CA GLY A 127 -0.10 -14.96 -19.43
C GLY A 127 -0.06 -16.48 -19.48
N LYS A 128 1.04 -17.10 -19.05
CA LYS A 128 1.19 -18.55 -19.05
C LYS A 128 0.74 -19.16 -17.74
N ILE A 129 0.28 -20.41 -17.83
CA ILE A 129 0.07 -21.31 -16.70
C ILE A 129 1.17 -22.35 -16.74
N ILE A 130 1.97 -22.38 -15.69
CA ILE A 130 3.14 -23.25 -15.55
C ILE A 130 2.75 -24.46 -14.70
N ASP A 131 3.13 -25.65 -15.17
CA ASP A 131 3.11 -26.90 -14.41
C ASP A 131 4.55 -27.22 -13.99
N ILE A 132 4.75 -27.40 -12.68
CA ILE A 132 6.03 -27.71 -12.07
C ILE A 132 5.93 -29.08 -11.37
N LYS A 133 6.81 -30.00 -11.78
CA LYS A 133 6.94 -31.32 -11.16
C LYS A 133 8.38 -31.76 -11.10
N ASP A 134 8.80 -32.28 -9.95
CA ASP A 134 10.16 -32.78 -9.70
C ASP A 134 11.25 -31.75 -10.08
N GLY A 135 10.97 -30.46 -9.81
CA GLY A 135 11.86 -29.34 -10.13
C GLY A 135 11.93 -28.95 -11.61
N LYS A 136 11.04 -29.49 -12.46
CA LYS A 136 10.98 -29.16 -13.89
C LYS A 136 9.72 -28.36 -14.20
N MET A 137 9.90 -27.25 -14.92
CA MET A 137 8.80 -26.40 -15.37
C MET A 137 8.39 -26.74 -16.81
N SER A 138 7.09 -26.70 -17.08
CA SER A 138 6.51 -26.80 -18.42
C SER A 138 5.31 -25.86 -18.55
N VAL A 139 5.02 -25.43 -19.78
CA VAL A 139 3.84 -24.58 -20.03
C VAL A 139 2.64 -25.49 -20.24
N LEU A 140 1.65 -25.38 -19.36
CA LEU A 140 0.37 -26.08 -19.49
C LEU A 140 -0.58 -25.35 -20.45
N ALA A 141 -0.69 -24.03 -20.31
CA ALA A 141 -1.56 -23.20 -21.13
C ALA A 141 -1.02 -21.77 -21.28
N THR A 142 -1.48 -21.07 -22.30
CA THR A 142 -1.25 -19.63 -22.52
C THR A 142 -2.61 -18.97 -22.74
N LEU A 143 -3.00 -18.03 -21.88
CA LEU A 143 -4.35 -17.45 -21.90
C LEU A 143 -4.52 -16.36 -22.95
N GLY A 144 -3.54 -15.47 -23.09
CA GLY A 144 -3.57 -14.38 -24.06
C GLY A 144 -2.93 -14.71 -25.40
N LYS A 145 -2.66 -13.65 -26.19
CA LYS A 145 -2.19 -13.76 -27.57
C LYS A 145 -0.70 -13.38 -27.67
N PRO A 146 0.19 -14.30 -28.08
CA PRO A 146 1.61 -13.99 -28.28
C PRO A 146 1.83 -13.06 -29.49
N PRO A 147 2.99 -12.38 -29.60
CA PRO A 147 4.18 -12.50 -28.74
C PRO A 147 4.02 -11.79 -27.40
N CYS A 148 4.29 -12.51 -26.32
CA CYS A 148 4.27 -12.00 -24.95
C CYS A 148 5.69 -11.98 -24.38
N GLY A 149 5.99 -10.94 -23.61
CA GLY A 149 7.30 -10.76 -22.98
C GLY A 149 7.14 -10.39 -21.52
N THR A 150 8.01 -10.93 -20.69
CA THR A 150 8.08 -10.65 -19.26
C THR A 150 8.42 -9.18 -19.00
N GLY A 151 7.81 -8.59 -17.96
CA GLY A 151 8.13 -7.24 -17.50
C GLY A 151 7.65 -6.11 -18.42
N ARG A 152 6.57 -6.34 -19.18
CA ARG A 152 5.93 -5.35 -20.05
C ARG A 152 4.45 -5.15 -19.69
N PRO A 153 4.15 -4.35 -18.64
CA PRO A 153 2.78 -4.14 -18.16
C PRO A 153 1.81 -3.60 -19.22
N GLU A 154 2.33 -2.93 -20.25
CA GLU A 154 1.54 -2.44 -21.39
C GLU A 154 0.98 -3.55 -22.27
N ASN A 155 1.58 -4.75 -22.24
CA ASN A 155 1.12 -5.90 -23.03
C ASN A 155 0.16 -6.80 -22.26
N GLU A 156 0.04 -6.64 -20.94
CA GLU A 156 -0.84 -7.47 -20.11
C GLU A 156 -2.30 -7.52 -20.62
N PRO A 157 -2.93 -6.43 -21.12
CA PRO A 157 -4.29 -6.51 -21.67
C PRO A 157 -4.45 -7.48 -22.86
N THR A 158 -3.37 -7.78 -23.58
CA THR A 158 -3.36 -8.73 -24.71
C THR A 158 -2.81 -10.10 -24.31
N CYS A 159 -1.79 -10.11 -23.44
CA CYS A 159 -1.09 -11.32 -23.02
C CYS A 159 -1.79 -12.06 -21.89
N GLY A 160 -2.59 -11.37 -21.10
CA GLY A 160 -3.12 -11.90 -19.85
C GLY A 160 -2.13 -11.74 -18.70
N ARG A 161 -2.67 -11.78 -17.49
CA ARG A 161 -1.98 -11.72 -16.21
C ARG A 161 -2.78 -12.58 -15.21
N PRO A 162 -2.46 -13.88 -15.07
CA PRO A 162 -3.17 -14.75 -14.14
C PRO A 162 -2.84 -14.36 -12.69
N ALA A 163 -3.87 -14.07 -11.90
CA ALA A 163 -3.74 -13.59 -10.52
C ALA A 163 -4.26 -14.61 -9.48
N GLY A 164 -5.39 -15.26 -9.75
CA GLY A 164 -5.98 -16.26 -8.86
C GLY A 164 -6.03 -17.65 -9.48
N VAL A 165 -5.57 -18.68 -8.75
CA VAL A 165 -5.63 -20.07 -9.20
C VAL A 165 -6.29 -20.97 -8.15
N ARG A 166 -7.25 -21.80 -8.58
CA ARG A 166 -7.92 -22.82 -7.77
C ARG A 166 -8.00 -24.15 -8.51
N MET A 167 -8.03 -25.24 -7.74
CA MET A 167 -8.22 -26.60 -8.25
C MET A 167 -9.63 -27.05 -7.88
N HIS A 168 -10.42 -27.49 -8.86
CA HIS A 168 -11.75 -28.04 -8.62
C HIS A 168 -12.03 -29.15 -9.62
N GLU A 169 -12.48 -30.32 -9.12
CA GLU A 169 -12.78 -31.52 -9.92
C GLU A 169 -11.69 -31.90 -10.94
N GLY A 170 -10.41 -31.73 -10.58
CA GLY A 170 -9.27 -32.09 -11.43
C GLY A 170 -9.02 -31.12 -12.61
N SER A 171 -9.64 -29.94 -12.60
CA SER A 171 -9.35 -28.84 -13.52
C SER A 171 -8.84 -27.62 -12.76
N LEU A 172 -8.00 -26.82 -13.40
CA LEU A 172 -7.65 -25.50 -12.88
C LEU A 172 -8.72 -24.49 -13.24
N TYR A 173 -9.04 -23.63 -12.30
CA TYR A 173 -9.83 -22.43 -12.52
C TYR A 173 -8.93 -21.23 -12.24
N VAL A 174 -8.86 -20.32 -13.21
CA VAL A 174 -7.86 -19.26 -13.23
C VAL A 174 -8.54 -17.93 -13.51
N ILE A 175 -8.38 -16.99 -12.58
CA ILE A 175 -8.69 -15.59 -12.81
C ILE A 175 -7.49 -14.94 -13.50
N ASP A 176 -7.73 -14.39 -14.67
CA ASP A 176 -6.86 -13.45 -15.36
C ASP A 176 -7.38 -12.03 -15.15
N THR A 177 -6.50 -11.11 -14.71
CA THR A 177 -6.91 -9.75 -14.35
C THR A 177 -7.51 -8.95 -15.52
N TYR A 178 -7.26 -9.36 -16.78
CA TYR A 178 -7.73 -8.68 -17.98
C TYR A 178 -8.67 -9.51 -18.84
N LEU A 179 -8.49 -10.83 -18.85
CA LEU A 179 -9.12 -11.72 -19.82
C LEU A 179 -10.32 -12.47 -19.26
N GLY A 180 -10.50 -12.48 -17.93
CA GLY A 180 -11.66 -13.09 -17.28
C GLY A 180 -11.32 -14.39 -16.53
N LEU A 181 -12.33 -15.24 -16.36
CA LEU A 181 -12.22 -16.52 -15.66
C LEU A 181 -12.09 -17.67 -16.65
N PHE A 182 -11.07 -18.51 -16.50
CA PHE A 182 -10.82 -19.68 -17.33
C PHE A 182 -10.92 -20.98 -16.55
N LYS A 183 -11.39 -22.03 -17.21
CA LYS A 183 -11.22 -23.43 -16.80
C LYS A 183 -10.17 -24.08 -17.69
N ILE A 184 -9.22 -24.80 -17.11
CA ILE A 184 -8.09 -25.41 -17.84
C ILE A 184 -7.99 -26.89 -17.50
N SER A 185 -7.99 -27.72 -18.55
CA SER A 185 -7.77 -29.15 -18.45
C SER A 185 -6.29 -29.44 -18.15
N LEU A 186 -6.02 -30.19 -17.08
CA LEU A 186 -4.66 -30.63 -16.74
C LEU A 186 -4.07 -31.61 -17.75
N GLU A 187 -4.90 -32.36 -18.47
CA GLU A 187 -4.45 -33.37 -19.43
C GLU A 187 -4.09 -32.75 -20.79
N THR A 188 -4.91 -31.80 -21.25
CA THR A 188 -4.79 -31.27 -22.62
C THR A 188 -4.23 -29.86 -22.68
N GLY A 189 -4.19 -29.13 -21.56
CA GLY A 189 -3.87 -27.70 -21.53
C GLY A 189 -4.93 -26.81 -22.17
N LYS A 190 -6.07 -27.37 -22.60
CA LYS A 190 -7.15 -26.59 -23.22
C LYS A 190 -7.77 -25.64 -22.18
N SER A 191 -7.76 -24.35 -22.50
CA SER A 191 -8.41 -23.29 -21.75
C SER A 191 -9.80 -22.96 -22.31
N GLU A 192 -10.81 -22.96 -21.46
CA GLU A 192 -12.18 -22.56 -21.72
C GLU A 192 -12.48 -21.27 -20.95
N LEU A 193 -12.95 -20.23 -21.64
CA LEU A 193 -13.37 -18.98 -21.01
C LEU A 193 -14.79 -19.13 -20.45
N LEU A 194 -14.95 -18.94 -19.14
CA LEU A 194 -16.22 -19.07 -18.44
C LEU A 194 -16.90 -17.72 -18.16
N LEU A 195 -16.12 -16.67 -17.91
CA LEU A 195 -16.63 -15.33 -17.61
C LEU A 195 -15.74 -14.28 -18.27
N SER A 196 -16.31 -13.41 -19.08
CA SER A 196 -15.62 -12.27 -19.71
C SER A 196 -16.19 -10.91 -19.35
N GLU A 197 -17.43 -10.89 -18.84
CA GLU A 197 -18.19 -9.68 -18.53
C GLU A 197 -18.96 -9.88 -17.23
N ILE A 198 -19.13 -8.81 -16.47
CA ILE A 198 -19.98 -8.74 -15.28
C ILE A 198 -20.95 -7.59 -15.52
N ASP A 199 -22.24 -7.86 -15.41
CA ASP A 199 -23.31 -6.88 -15.69
C ASP A 199 -23.25 -6.28 -17.11
N GLY A 200 -22.73 -7.04 -18.08
CA GLY A 200 -22.57 -6.62 -19.48
C GLY A 200 -21.36 -5.71 -19.75
N GLU A 201 -20.50 -5.50 -18.75
CA GLU A 201 -19.28 -4.72 -18.86
C GLU A 201 -18.05 -5.59 -18.64
N LYS A 202 -16.96 -5.27 -19.33
CA LYS A 202 -15.69 -5.95 -19.12
C LYS A 202 -15.14 -5.57 -17.73
N PRO A 203 -14.79 -6.53 -16.87
CA PRO A 203 -14.17 -6.22 -15.59
C PRO A 203 -12.79 -5.60 -15.78
N MET A 204 -12.41 -4.72 -14.85
CA MET A 204 -11.19 -3.94 -14.97
C MET A 204 -10.03 -4.53 -14.17
N LEU A 205 -10.31 -5.15 -13.01
CA LEU A 205 -9.29 -5.77 -12.17
C LEU A 205 -9.83 -6.97 -11.39
N LEU A 206 -10.15 -8.05 -12.11
CA LEU A 206 -10.39 -9.33 -11.43
C LEU A 206 -9.13 -9.78 -10.70
N ASN A 207 -9.28 -10.33 -9.50
CA ASN A 207 -8.13 -10.61 -8.66
C ASN A 207 -8.04 -12.10 -8.27
N ASN A 208 -8.98 -12.58 -7.45
CA ASN A 208 -8.94 -13.97 -6.98
C ASN A 208 -10.32 -14.64 -7.04
N LEU A 209 -10.32 -15.95 -6.81
CA LEU A 209 -11.51 -16.80 -6.78
C LEU A 209 -11.43 -17.89 -5.70
N ASP A 210 -12.59 -18.37 -5.27
CA ASP A 210 -12.74 -19.66 -4.61
C ASP A 210 -14.01 -20.39 -5.11
N ILE A 211 -14.06 -21.70 -4.95
CA ILE A 211 -15.11 -22.54 -5.59
C ILE A 211 -15.72 -23.47 -4.56
N ASP A 212 -17.05 -23.44 -4.44
CA ASP A 212 -17.78 -24.33 -3.54
C ASP A 212 -17.99 -25.73 -4.13
N SER A 213 -18.49 -26.66 -3.32
CA SER A 213 -18.70 -28.05 -3.67
C SER A 213 -19.72 -28.25 -4.80
N ASN A 214 -20.53 -27.24 -5.12
CA ASN A 214 -21.51 -27.26 -6.20
C ASN A 214 -20.98 -26.60 -7.48
N GLY A 215 -19.71 -26.18 -7.49
CA GLY A 215 -19.09 -25.49 -8.62
C GLY A 215 -19.52 -24.02 -8.75
N ILE A 216 -20.13 -23.42 -7.72
CA ILE A 216 -20.37 -21.98 -7.67
C ILE A 216 -19.06 -21.28 -7.33
N ILE A 217 -18.78 -20.21 -8.05
CA ILE A 217 -17.51 -19.50 -7.99
C ILE A 217 -17.73 -18.16 -7.30
N TYR A 218 -16.93 -17.87 -6.29
CA TYR A 218 -16.88 -16.58 -5.62
C TYR A 218 -15.61 -15.89 -6.08
N LEU A 219 -15.71 -14.68 -6.63
CA LEU A 219 -14.58 -13.96 -7.18
C LEU A 219 -14.56 -12.50 -6.73
N THR A 220 -13.38 -11.92 -6.76
CA THR A 220 -13.16 -10.51 -6.43
C THR A 220 -12.83 -9.70 -7.68
N ASP A 221 -13.43 -8.52 -7.75
CA ASP A 221 -13.09 -7.47 -8.70
C ASP A 221 -12.58 -6.29 -7.88
N SER A 222 -11.27 -6.04 -7.89
CA SER A 222 -10.64 -5.08 -6.97
C SER A 222 -11.04 -3.63 -7.27
N SER A 223 -11.35 -3.33 -8.53
CA SER A 223 -11.79 -2.01 -8.98
C SER A 223 -12.50 -2.13 -10.32
N VAL A 224 -13.62 -1.44 -10.48
CA VAL A 224 -14.32 -1.30 -11.77
C VAL A 224 -13.76 -0.18 -12.64
N LYS A 225 -12.75 0.55 -12.15
CA LYS A 225 -12.15 1.71 -12.84
C LYS A 225 -10.72 1.44 -13.32
N TRP A 226 -9.91 0.81 -12.48
CA TRP A 226 -8.46 0.69 -12.69
C TRP A 226 -8.08 -0.69 -13.21
N GLN A 227 -7.08 -0.76 -14.09
CA GLN A 227 -6.50 -2.03 -14.55
C GLN A 227 -5.30 -2.46 -13.69
N SER A 228 -4.84 -3.70 -13.86
CA SER A 228 -3.70 -4.27 -13.08
C SER A 228 -2.43 -3.41 -13.21
N ASN A 229 -2.07 -2.95 -14.40
CA ASN A 229 -0.93 -2.05 -14.62
C ASN A 229 -1.10 -0.64 -14.02
N GLN A 230 -2.27 -0.34 -13.45
CA GLN A 230 -2.63 0.89 -12.76
C GLN A 230 -2.98 0.64 -11.28
N THR A 231 -2.67 -0.55 -10.74
CA THR A 231 -3.01 -0.95 -9.35
C THR A 231 -2.60 0.10 -8.31
N LEU A 232 -1.40 0.69 -8.43
CA LEU A 232 -0.97 1.73 -7.48
C LEU A 232 -1.89 2.97 -7.50
N TYR A 233 -2.49 3.32 -8.65
CA TYR A 233 -3.49 4.38 -8.68
C TYR A 233 -4.77 3.98 -7.95
N SER A 234 -5.22 2.74 -8.07
CA SER A 234 -6.36 2.24 -7.29
C SER A 234 -6.09 2.34 -5.78
N LEU A 235 -4.93 1.86 -5.33
CA LEU A 235 -4.51 1.93 -3.93
C LEU A 235 -4.39 3.38 -3.41
N LEU A 236 -3.80 4.28 -4.22
CA LEU A 236 -3.66 5.70 -3.86
C LEU A 236 -4.97 6.48 -3.98
N GLU A 237 -5.90 6.06 -4.82
CA GLU A 237 -7.21 6.67 -4.90
C GLU A 237 -8.04 6.27 -3.68
N GLY A 238 -7.99 4.98 -3.32
CA GLY A 238 -8.74 4.43 -2.19
C GLY A 238 -10.24 4.38 -2.43
N SER A 239 -10.68 4.41 -3.69
CA SER A 239 -12.10 4.32 -4.06
C SER A 239 -12.72 3.03 -3.53
N GLY A 240 -13.95 3.11 -3.03
CA GLY A 240 -14.77 1.95 -2.69
C GLY A 240 -15.53 1.50 -3.92
N ASP A 241 -14.82 0.93 -4.90
CA ASP A 241 -15.37 0.51 -6.20
C ASP A 241 -15.11 -0.97 -6.51
N GLY A 242 -14.59 -1.72 -5.54
CA GLY A 242 -14.39 -3.16 -5.62
C GLY A 242 -15.63 -3.96 -5.20
N ARG A 243 -15.66 -5.23 -5.57
CA ARG A 243 -16.83 -6.11 -5.43
C ARG A 243 -16.44 -7.55 -5.07
N LEU A 244 -17.29 -8.20 -4.28
CA LEU A 244 -17.36 -9.65 -4.13
C LEU A 244 -18.54 -10.16 -4.96
N ILE A 245 -18.27 -11.07 -5.88
CA ILE A 245 -19.23 -11.56 -6.87
C ILE A 245 -19.38 -13.07 -6.72
N ARG A 246 -20.62 -13.54 -6.79
CA ARG A 246 -20.99 -14.94 -6.95
C ARG A 246 -21.31 -15.21 -8.41
N PHE A 247 -20.75 -16.28 -8.97
CA PHE A 247 -20.93 -16.71 -10.35
C PHE A 247 -21.37 -18.17 -10.41
N ASP A 248 -22.51 -18.42 -11.07
CA ASP A 248 -23.01 -19.76 -11.37
C ASP A 248 -22.68 -20.11 -12.83
N PRO A 249 -21.62 -20.91 -13.09
CA PRO A 249 -21.21 -21.23 -14.46
C PRO A 249 -22.23 -22.11 -15.22
N HIS A 250 -23.15 -22.78 -14.52
CA HIS A 250 -24.18 -23.58 -15.17
C HIS A 250 -25.31 -22.73 -15.73
N LYS A 251 -25.62 -21.61 -15.06
CA LYS A 251 -26.65 -20.67 -15.49
C LYS A 251 -26.08 -19.47 -16.24
N ASN A 252 -24.76 -19.28 -16.20
CA ASN A 252 -24.07 -18.10 -16.68
C ASN A 252 -24.64 -16.80 -16.07
N VAL A 253 -24.77 -16.78 -14.73
CA VAL A 253 -25.33 -15.66 -13.97
C VAL A 253 -24.34 -15.21 -12.90
N THR A 254 -24.09 -13.90 -12.85
CA THR A 254 -23.34 -13.21 -11.80
C THR A 254 -24.30 -12.50 -10.83
N GLU A 255 -23.90 -12.43 -9.56
CA GLU A 255 -24.61 -11.73 -8.49
C GLU A 255 -23.58 -11.00 -7.61
N GLU A 256 -23.72 -9.69 -7.46
CA GLU A 256 -22.91 -8.92 -6.51
C GLU A 256 -23.37 -9.21 -5.08
N LEU A 257 -22.50 -9.80 -4.26
CA LEU A 257 -22.78 -10.09 -2.85
C LEU A 257 -22.41 -8.90 -1.95
N ILE A 258 -21.29 -8.25 -2.25
CA ILE A 258 -20.82 -7.04 -1.59
C ILE A 258 -20.28 -6.10 -2.66
N GLY A 259 -20.79 -4.87 -2.72
CA GLY A 259 -20.20 -3.77 -3.48
C GLY A 259 -19.56 -2.73 -2.56
N GLY A 260 -18.81 -1.82 -3.16
CA GLY A 260 -18.22 -0.70 -2.44
C GLY A 260 -16.97 -1.06 -1.63
N LEU A 261 -16.35 -2.20 -1.92
CA LEU A 261 -15.13 -2.64 -1.25
C LEU A 261 -13.94 -1.78 -1.70
N HIS A 262 -13.10 -1.41 -0.75
CA HIS A 262 -11.90 -0.63 -1.02
C HIS A 262 -10.71 -1.54 -1.34
N PHE A 263 -10.60 -1.89 -2.64
CA PHE A 263 -9.65 -2.87 -3.18
C PHE A 263 -9.94 -4.30 -2.68
N ALA A 264 -10.96 -4.94 -3.26
CA ALA A 264 -11.30 -6.33 -2.97
C ALA A 264 -10.24 -7.29 -3.53
N ASN A 265 -9.52 -8.00 -2.65
CA ASN A 265 -8.34 -8.76 -3.03
C ASN A 265 -8.56 -10.28 -2.86
N GLY A 266 -7.99 -10.92 -1.84
CA GLY A 266 -8.20 -12.34 -1.56
C GLY A 266 -9.65 -12.72 -1.24
N VAL A 267 -10.06 -13.91 -1.69
CA VAL A 267 -11.34 -14.54 -1.35
C VAL A 267 -11.13 -16.00 -0.95
N GLN A 268 -11.84 -16.43 0.10
CA GLN A 268 -11.70 -17.79 0.64
C GLN A 268 -12.99 -18.25 1.32
N LEU A 269 -13.54 -19.38 0.89
CA LEU A 269 -14.66 -20.04 1.55
C LEU A 269 -14.23 -20.62 2.90
N SER A 270 -15.14 -20.59 3.86
CA SER A 270 -15.05 -21.41 5.08
C SER A 270 -15.02 -22.90 4.73
N PRO A 271 -14.38 -23.78 5.53
CA PRO A 271 -14.42 -25.22 5.31
C PRO A 271 -15.84 -25.81 5.19
N ASP A 272 -16.81 -25.26 5.93
CA ASP A 272 -18.22 -25.71 5.92
C ASP A 272 -19.08 -25.00 4.86
N GLU A 273 -18.47 -24.11 4.07
CA GLU A 273 -19.13 -23.25 3.07
C GLU A 273 -20.35 -22.50 3.63
N ASP A 274 -20.32 -22.12 4.90
CA ASP A 274 -21.37 -21.34 5.56
C ASP A 274 -21.10 -19.83 5.47
N PHE A 275 -19.86 -19.42 5.18
CA PHE A 275 -19.48 -18.07 4.83
C PHE A 275 -18.32 -18.00 3.82
N VAL A 276 -18.12 -16.82 3.25
CA VAL A 276 -16.96 -16.48 2.42
C VAL A 276 -16.26 -15.26 3.00
N LEU A 277 -14.93 -15.31 3.04
CA LEU A 277 -14.07 -14.20 3.45
C LEU A 277 -13.63 -13.39 2.23
N VAL A 278 -13.52 -12.07 2.40
CA VAL A 278 -12.94 -11.17 1.40
C VAL A 278 -11.98 -10.19 2.07
N ALA A 279 -10.77 -10.07 1.54
CA ALA A 279 -9.79 -9.08 1.97
C ALA A 279 -10.11 -7.71 1.36
N GLU A 280 -10.20 -6.68 2.20
CA GLU A 280 -10.34 -5.29 1.79
C GLU A 280 -9.02 -4.56 2.06
N SER A 281 -8.15 -4.55 1.05
CA SER A 281 -6.72 -4.28 1.25
C SER A 281 -6.48 -2.90 1.86
N THR A 282 -7.06 -1.85 1.28
CA THR A 282 -6.78 -0.46 1.72
C THR A 282 -7.41 -0.08 3.06
N TYR A 283 -8.26 -0.95 3.62
CA TYR A 283 -8.81 -0.83 4.97
C TYR A 283 -8.16 -1.78 5.98
N HIS A 284 -7.15 -2.55 5.58
CA HIS A 284 -6.40 -3.45 6.46
C HIS A 284 -7.32 -4.44 7.20
N ARG A 285 -8.31 -5.02 6.51
CA ARG A 285 -9.28 -5.91 7.16
C ARG A 285 -9.77 -7.03 6.26
N ILE A 286 -10.41 -8.02 6.88
CA ILE A 286 -11.11 -9.12 6.22
C ILE A 286 -12.56 -9.07 6.63
N LEU A 287 -13.46 -9.02 5.65
CA LEU A 287 -14.90 -9.11 5.87
C LEU A 287 -15.37 -10.55 5.67
N ARG A 288 -16.49 -10.89 6.30
CA ARG A 288 -17.16 -12.19 6.17
C ARG A 288 -18.59 -11.99 5.70
N TYR A 289 -18.94 -12.64 4.59
CA TYR A 289 -20.31 -12.73 4.07
C TYR A 289 -20.90 -14.10 4.39
N TYR A 290 -22.04 -14.13 5.08
CA TYR A 290 -22.69 -15.39 5.45
C TYR A 290 -23.51 -15.95 4.28
N LEU A 291 -23.19 -17.18 3.84
CA LEU A 291 -23.86 -17.90 2.75
C LEU A 291 -25.05 -18.74 3.25
N LYS A 292 -25.00 -19.17 4.51
CA LYS A 292 -25.98 -20.08 5.14
C LYS A 292 -26.39 -19.56 6.54
N GLY A 293 -27.38 -20.24 7.13
CA GLY A 293 -27.83 -19.97 8.50
C GLY A 293 -28.69 -18.70 8.65
N SER A 294 -28.95 -18.32 9.91
CA SER A 294 -29.82 -17.17 10.25
C SER A 294 -29.24 -15.81 9.87
N LYS A 295 -27.92 -15.73 9.66
CA LYS A 295 -27.21 -14.53 9.21
C LYS A 295 -27.04 -14.46 7.69
N LYS A 296 -27.59 -15.40 6.91
CA LYS A 296 -27.42 -15.43 5.46
C LYS A 296 -27.66 -14.06 4.82
N GLY A 297 -26.72 -13.61 4.00
CA GLY A 297 -26.75 -12.31 3.33
C GLY A 297 -26.22 -11.13 4.16
N GLN A 298 -25.87 -11.35 5.43
CA GLN A 298 -25.25 -10.33 6.28
C GLN A 298 -23.73 -10.34 6.11
N VAL A 299 -23.12 -9.19 6.46
CA VAL A 299 -21.67 -8.99 6.49
C VAL A 299 -21.25 -8.58 7.89
N ASP A 300 -20.19 -9.17 8.41
CA ASP A 300 -19.47 -8.64 9.56
C ASP A 300 -17.96 -8.58 9.29
N THR A 301 -17.23 -7.84 10.14
CA THR A 301 -15.77 -7.88 10.07
C THR A 301 -15.25 -9.14 10.76
N PHE A 302 -14.45 -9.92 10.03
CA PHE A 302 -13.75 -11.08 10.56
C PHE A 302 -12.46 -10.67 11.28
N VAL A 303 -11.65 -9.81 10.66
CA VAL A 303 -10.44 -9.24 11.26
C VAL A 303 -10.34 -7.76 10.90
N GLU A 304 -10.11 -6.91 11.89
CA GLU A 304 -9.81 -5.48 11.71
C GLU A 304 -8.33 -5.20 11.95
N ASN A 305 -7.85 -4.07 11.41
CA ASN A 305 -6.54 -3.48 11.72
C ASN A 305 -5.33 -4.41 11.55
N LEU A 306 -5.26 -5.09 10.40
CA LEU A 306 -4.15 -5.96 10.00
C LEU A 306 -2.82 -5.19 9.92
N PRO A 307 -1.68 -5.91 10.00
CA PRO A 307 -0.35 -5.32 9.99
C PRO A 307 0.11 -4.83 8.62
N GLY A 308 -0.75 -4.82 7.60
CA GLY A 308 -0.44 -4.46 6.22
C GLY A 308 -1.68 -4.51 5.33
N LEU A 309 -1.49 -4.34 4.03
CA LEU A 309 -2.53 -4.48 3.02
C LEU A 309 -2.76 -5.97 2.73
N PRO A 310 -3.84 -6.61 3.25
CA PRO A 310 -4.05 -8.04 3.05
C PRO A 310 -4.25 -8.36 1.57
N ASP A 311 -3.63 -9.46 1.14
CA ASP A 311 -3.75 -9.99 -0.21
C ASP A 311 -4.53 -11.32 -0.19
N ASN A 312 -4.04 -12.37 -0.84
CA ASN A 312 -4.73 -13.65 -0.92
C ASN A 312 -4.82 -14.37 0.43
N ILE A 313 -6.01 -14.92 0.69
CA ILE A 313 -6.34 -15.72 1.87
C ILE A 313 -6.28 -17.19 1.47
N ARG A 314 -5.58 -18.02 2.25
CA ARG A 314 -5.51 -19.47 2.02
C ARG A 314 -5.76 -20.25 3.31
N PRO A 315 -6.28 -21.49 3.26
CA PRO A 315 -6.45 -22.30 4.46
C PRO A 315 -5.10 -22.64 5.11
N SER A 316 -5.07 -22.66 6.43
CA SER A 316 -3.95 -23.20 7.22
C SER A 316 -4.27 -24.63 7.69
N SER A 317 -3.25 -25.49 7.72
CA SER A 317 -3.38 -26.82 8.35
C SER A 317 -3.68 -26.75 9.86
N GLY A 318 -3.45 -25.58 10.48
CA GLY A 318 -3.81 -25.29 11.87
C GLY A 318 -5.30 -25.00 12.12
N GLY A 319 -6.15 -24.99 11.08
CA GLY A 319 -7.59 -24.78 11.20
C GLY A 319 -8.07 -23.33 11.08
N GLY A 320 -7.21 -22.44 10.59
CA GLY A 320 -7.56 -21.07 10.24
C GLY A 320 -7.03 -20.70 8.86
N TYR A 321 -6.35 -19.56 8.73
CA TYR A 321 -5.97 -19.01 7.43
C TYR A 321 -4.56 -18.44 7.43
N TRP A 322 -3.84 -18.65 6.32
CA TRP A 322 -2.62 -17.92 6.00
C TRP A 322 -2.97 -16.65 5.22
N LEU A 323 -2.25 -15.58 5.55
CA LEU A 323 -2.24 -14.33 4.81
C LEU A 323 -0.82 -13.87 4.53
N CYS A 324 -0.72 -13.14 3.43
CA CYS A 324 0.41 -12.28 3.13
C CYS A 324 -0.08 -10.86 2.89
N ASP A 325 0.69 -9.88 3.35
CA ASP A 325 0.39 -8.50 3.00
C ASP A 325 1.25 -8.04 1.83
N ALA A 326 0.60 -7.48 0.80
CA ALA A 326 1.26 -6.92 -0.37
C ALA A 326 2.21 -5.77 0.02
N LEU A 327 1.78 -4.97 1.01
CA LEU A 327 2.57 -3.90 1.63
C LEU A 327 2.36 -3.94 3.15
N PRO A 328 3.38 -4.31 3.95
CA PRO A 328 3.30 -4.24 5.40
C PRO A 328 3.29 -2.79 5.91
N ARG A 329 2.64 -2.57 7.05
CA ARG A 329 2.76 -1.34 7.86
C ARG A 329 4.06 -1.44 8.65
N GLU A 330 5.11 -0.83 8.12
CA GLU A 330 6.46 -0.97 8.67
C GLU A 330 6.58 -0.47 10.12
N PRO A 331 7.47 -1.07 10.94
CA PRO A 331 7.73 -0.60 12.29
C PRO A 331 8.19 0.86 12.28
N GLY A 332 7.55 1.69 13.09
CA GLY A 332 7.93 3.09 13.29
C GLY A 332 7.23 4.08 12.34
N PHE A 333 7.23 3.83 11.03
CA PHE A 333 6.54 4.71 10.07
C PHE A 333 5.96 3.95 8.88
N SER A 334 4.63 4.01 8.74
CA SER A 334 3.93 3.52 7.55
C SER A 334 3.58 4.68 6.63
N THR A 335 4.19 4.68 5.44
CA THR A 335 3.89 5.67 4.39
C THR A 335 2.43 5.61 3.97
N PHE A 336 1.84 4.41 3.92
CA PHE A 336 0.45 4.24 3.51
C PHE A 336 -0.52 4.88 4.51
N ASP A 337 -0.33 4.62 5.82
CA ASP A 337 -1.14 5.23 6.88
C ASP A 337 -1.00 6.75 6.93
N PHE A 338 0.22 7.27 6.72
CA PHE A 338 0.44 8.71 6.63
C PHE A 338 -0.34 9.34 5.46
N LEU A 339 -0.41 8.65 4.32
CA LEU A 339 -1.10 9.14 3.13
C LEU A 339 -2.63 8.90 3.16
N ALA A 340 -3.10 7.90 3.90
CA ALA A 340 -4.50 7.46 3.96
C ALA A 340 -5.46 8.62 4.27
N SER A 341 -5.18 9.40 5.33
CA SER A 341 -6.01 10.55 5.73
C SER A 341 -5.69 11.85 4.98
N ARG A 342 -4.77 11.83 4.00
CA ARG A 342 -4.28 13.03 3.29
C ARG A 342 -4.45 12.92 1.76
N PRO A 343 -5.69 12.97 1.23
CA PRO A 343 -5.95 12.88 -0.21
C PRO A 343 -5.18 13.88 -1.06
N TRP A 344 -5.00 15.11 -0.57
CA TRP A 344 -4.30 16.16 -1.30
C TRP A 344 -2.81 15.84 -1.54
N ILE A 345 -2.16 15.12 -0.60
CA ILE A 345 -0.77 14.68 -0.77
C ILE A 345 -0.72 13.58 -1.84
N ARG A 346 -1.60 12.58 -1.75
CA ARG A 346 -1.68 11.50 -2.76
C ARG A 346 -1.89 12.07 -4.15
N LYS A 347 -2.82 13.02 -4.29
CA LYS A 347 -3.07 13.76 -5.54
C LYS A 347 -1.80 14.43 -6.05
N LEU A 348 -1.14 15.23 -5.21
CA LEU A 348 0.09 15.95 -5.59
C LEU A 348 1.22 15.00 -6.00
N LEU A 349 1.41 13.90 -5.27
CA LEU A 349 2.42 12.88 -5.60
C LEU A 349 2.19 12.30 -7.00
N THR A 350 0.94 11.99 -7.36
CA THR A 350 0.61 11.48 -8.70
C THR A 350 0.73 12.51 -9.83
N GLN A 351 0.70 13.81 -9.51
CA GLN A 351 0.97 14.88 -10.48
C GLN A 351 2.48 15.08 -10.71
N LEU A 352 3.29 14.82 -9.67
CA LEU A 352 4.75 15.02 -9.71
C LEU A 352 5.51 13.80 -10.22
N PHE A 353 5.02 12.59 -9.94
CA PHE A 353 5.73 11.35 -10.21
C PHE A 353 4.87 10.38 -11.01
N SER A 354 5.49 9.72 -11.98
CA SER A 354 4.86 8.62 -12.71
C SER A 354 4.71 7.39 -11.80
N ILE A 355 3.73 6.54 -12.10
CA ILE A 355 3.51 5.27 -11.40
C ILE A 355 4.79 4.42 -11.32
N ASN A 356 5.54 4.31 -12.42
CA ASN A 356 6.82 3.57 -12.51
C ASN A 356 7.91 4.14 -11.60
N THR A 357 7.83 5.42 -11.26
CA THR A 357 8.76 6.05 -10.32
C THR A 357 8.34 5.77 -8.90
N MET A 358 7.04 5.91 -8.58
CA MET A 358 6.51 5.70 -7.24
C MET A 358 6.68 4.24 -6.76
N VAL A 359 6.45 3.24 -7.62
CA VAL A 359 6.61 1.82 -7.25
C VAL A 359 8.02 1.47 -6.76
N LYS A 360 9.05 2.20 -7.20
CA LYS A 360 10.44 1.99 -6.76
C LYS A 360 10.70 2.42 -5.32
N PHE A 361 9.82 3.24 -4.77
CA PHE A 361 9.90 3.71 -3.38
C PHE A 361 9.00 2.92 -2.43
N LEU A 362 8.23 1.94 -2.93
CA LEU A 362 7.48 1.05 -2.07
C LEU A 362 8.43 0.18 -1.26
N ALA A 363 8.10 0.00 0.01
CA ALA A 363 8.82 -0.88 0.90
C ALA A 363 8.89 -2.29 0.31
N GLN A 364 10.06 -2.92 0.42
CA GLN A 364 10.28 -4.31 0.00
C GLN A 364 10.05 -5.29 1.16
N SER A 365 9.59 -4.79 2.31
CA SER A 365 9.30 -5.61 3.47
C SER A 365 8.15 -6.57 3.19
N THR A 366 8.14 -7.70 3.88
CA THR A 366 7.09 -8.72 3.74
C THR A 366 6.70 -9.24 5.10
N VAL A 367 5.41 -9.47 5.30
CA VAL A 367 4.88 -10.19 6.45
C VAL A 367 3.95 -11.30 5.99
N VAL A 368 4.15 -12.48 6.56
CA VAL A 368 3.29 -13.66 6.44
C VAL A 368 2.77 -13.97 7.83
N TYR A 369 1.48 -14.21 7.99
CA TYR A 369 0.91 -14.54 9.29
C TYR A 369 -0.23 -15.53 9.20
N GLU A 370 -0.42 -16.24 10.30
CA GLU A 370 -1.50 -17.19 10.46
C GLU A 370 -2.59 -16.59 11.35
N LEU A 371 -3.83 -16.71 10.89
CA LEU A 371 -5.04 -16.49 11.67
C LEU A 371 -5.59 -17.82 12.16
N ASN A 372 -6.14 -17.85 13.36
CA ASN A 372 -7.01 -18.95 13.78
C ASN A 372 -8.42 -18.82 13.18
N SER A 373 -9.31 -19.78 13.50
CA SER A 373 -10.71 -19.79 13.03
C SER A 373 -11.55 -18.58 13.49
N GLN A 374 -11.07 -17.81 14.46
CA GLN A 374 -11.72 -16.62 15.00
C GLN A 374 -11.14 -15.33 14.42
N GLY A 375 -10.12 -15.42 13.56
CA GLY A 375 -9.47 -14.26 12.96
C GLY A 375 -8.37 -13.65 13.82
N GLU A 376 -7.93 -14.32 14.89
CA GLU A 376 -6.83 -13.83 15.72
C GLU A 376 -5.49 -14.26 15.11
N ILE A 377 -4.53 -13.32 15.05
CA ILE A 377 -3.18 -13.60 14.58
C ILE A 377 -2.45 -14.44 15.63
N VAL A 378 -2.06 -15.66 15.27
CA VAL A 378 -1.40 -16.60 16.19
C VAL A 378 0.12 -16.62 16.06
N ARG A 379 0.64 -16.29 14.87
CA ARG A 379 2.08 -16.11 14.61
C ARG A 379 2.32 -15.33 13.32
N SER A 380 3.47 -14.68 13.23
CA SER A 380 3.92 -13.96 12.06
C SER A 380 5.40 -14.21 11.75
N PHE A 381 5.72 -14.16 10.47
CA PHE A 381 7.06 -14.24 9.92
C PHE A 381 7.31 -13.00 9.08
N TRP A 382 8.46 -12.39 9.28
CA TRP A 382 8.80 -11.11 8.70
C TRP A 382 10.10 -11.20 7.92
N ASP A 383 10.20 -10.35 6.90
CA ASP A 383 11.41 -9.96 6.19
C ASP A 383 11.37 -8.44 6.05
N VAL A 384 11.86 -7.73 7.06
CA VAL A 384 11.83 -6.25 7.08
C VAL A 384 13.18 -5.70 6.64
N HIS A 385 14.28 -6.32 7.06
CA HIS A 385 15.60 -5.73 6.93
C HIS A 385 16.30 -6.06 5.61
N GLN A 386 15.99 -7.20 4.99
CA GLN A 386 16.70 -7.65 3.79
C GLN A 386 15.86 -7.51 2.51
N GLY A 387 14.53 -7.49 2.63
CA GLY A 387 13.62 -7.34 1.48
C GLY A 387 13.84 -8.46 0.44
N ARG A 388 14.13 -9.68 0.92
CA ARG A 388 14.43 -10.82 0.07
C ARG A 388 13.20 -11.41 -0.60
N LEU A 389 12.00 -11.21 -0.08
CA LEU A 389 10.78 -11.72 -0.70
C LEU A 389 10.08 -10.68 -1.55
N GLY A 390 9.69 -9.54 -0.97
CA GLY A 390 9.10 -8.40 -1.67
C GLY A 390 7.80 -8.70 -2.41
N GLY A 391 6.76 -7.90 -2.17
CA GLY A 391 5.49 -7.96 -2.94
C GLY A 391 4.85 -9.35 -2.95
N CYS A 392 4.68 -9.91 -1.77
CA CYS A 392 4.03 -11.20 -1.57
C CYS A 392 2.52 -11.07 -1.80
N SER A 393 1.99 -11.90 -2.71
CA SER A 393 0.56 -11.92 -3.05
C SER A 393 -0.19 -13.07 -2.38
N GLU A 394 0.50 -14.15 -2.02
CA GLU A 394 -0.16 -15.35 -1.48
C GLU A 394 0.82 -16.14 -0.62
N VAL A 395 0.29 -16.84 0.38
CA VAL A 395 0.98 -17.92 1.08
C VAL A 395 0.13 -19.17 1.01
N ASN A 396 0.64 -20.23 0.37
CA ASN A 396 -0.01 -21.52 0.29
C ASN A 396 0.78 -22.56 1.09
N GLU A 397 0.13 -23.25 2.02
CA GLU A 397 0.75 -24.31 2.80
C GLU A 397 0.57 -25.68 2.12
N HIS A 398 1.68 -26.40 1.93
CA HIS A 398 1.68 -27.76 1.42
C HIS A 398 2.71 -28.60 2.17
N ASP A 399 2.27 -29.71 2.78
CA ASP A 399 3.10 -30.66 3.52
C ASP A 399 4.04 -30.03 4.58
N GLY A 400 3.54 -29.02 5.31
CA GLY A 400 4.28 -28.30 6.35
C GLY A 400 5.31 -27.31 5.81
N VAL A 401 5.23 -26.98 4.51
CA VAL A 401 6.04 -25.97 3.84
C VAL A 401 5.13 -24.85 3.35
N LEU A 402 5.52 -23.60 3.58
CA LEU A 402 4.86 -22.43 3.02
C LEU A 402 5.49 -22.08 1.68
N TYR A 403 4.65 -21.84 0.69
CA TYR A 403 5.03 -21.34 -0.63
C TYR A 403 4.46 -19.96 -0.81
N THR A 404 5.30 -18.97 -1.09
CA THR A 404 4.84 -17.59 -1.32
C THR A 404 4.81 -17.26 -2.80
N GLY A 405 3.66 -16.77 -3.25
CA GLY A 405 3.52 -16.13 -4.55
C GLY A 405 3.92 -14.66 -4.50
N SER A 406 4.14 -14.06 -5.66
CA SER A 406 4.36 -12.63 -5.82
C SER A 406 3.78 -12.13 -7.14
N PHE A 407 3.25 -10.92 -7.13
CA PHE A 407 2.80 -10.22 -8.33
C PHE A 407 3.96 -9.58 -9.13
N HIS A 408 5.23 -9.72 -8.72
CA HIS A 408 6.36 -9.18 -9.48
C HIS A 408 7.69 -9.94 -9.34
N SER A 409 7.90 -10.66 -8.24
CA SER A 409 9.19 -11.27 -7.95
C SER A 409 9.55 -12.39 -8.94
N PRO A 410 10.84 -12.53 -9.31
CA PRO A 410 11.28 -13.50 -10.30
C PRO A 410 11.55 -14.88 -9.68
N PHE A 411 10.74 -15.32 -8.72
CA PHE A 411 10.89 -16.60 -8.02
C PHE A 411 9.61 -16.99 -7.27
N ILE A 412 9.55 -18.23 -6.81
CA ILE A 412 8.59 -18.69 -5.78
C ILE A 412 9.35 -18.80 -4.45
N GLY A 413 8.83 -18.21 -3.38
CA GLY A 413 9.43 -18.37 -2.04
C GLY A 413 9.02 -19.68 -1.40
N LYS A 414 9.92 -20.33 -0.65
CA LYS A 414 9.67 -21.60 0.04
C LYS A 414 10.24 -21.60 1.45
N PHE A 415 9.41 -21.93 2.45
CA PHE A 415 9.76 -21.91 3.88
C PHE A 415 9.30 -23.17 4.57
N ASP A 416 10.23 -23.92 5.15
CA ASP A 416 9.88 -25.07 6.00
C ASP A 416 9.45 -24.59 7.38
N LEU A 417 8.18 -24.78 7.75
CA LEU A 417 7.63 -24.32 9.03
C LEU A 417 8.42 -24.84 10.24
N LYS A 418 9.05 -26.01 10.14
CA LYS A 418 9.87 -26.57 11.23
C LYS A 418 11.13 -25.76 11.49
N LYS A 419 11.65 -25.07 10.47
CA LYS A 419 12.83 -24.19 10.53
C LYS A 419 12.47 -22.76 10.93
N MET A 420 11.18 -22.42 10.92
CA MET A 420 10.65 -21.08 11.23
C MET A 420 10.34 -20.93 12.73
N LYS A 421 11.33 -21.28 13.58
CA LYS A 421 11.23 -21.09 15.04
C LYS A 421 12.06 -19.89 15.47
N LYS A 422 11.49 -19.07 16.36
CA LYS A 422 12.25 -18.09 17.15
C LYS A 422 13.28 -18.87 17.99
N ALA A 423 14.51 -18.34 18.04
CA ALA A 423 15.63 -18.97 18.73
C ALA A 423 15.42 -19.00 20.24
#